data_AF-A0A4R7E0B1-F1
#
_entry.id   AF-A0A4R7E0B1-F1
#
_cell.length_a   1.000
_cell.length_b   1.000
_cell.length_c   1.000
_cell.angle_alpha   90.00
_cell.angle_beta   90.00
_cell.angle_gamma   90.00
#
_symmetry.space_group_name_H-M   'P 1'
#
loop_
_entity.id
_entity.type
_entity.pdbx_description
1 polymer ?
#
loop_
_entity_poly.entity_id
_entity_poly.type
_entity_poly.pdbx_seq_one_letter_code
_entity_poly.pdbx_strand_id
1 'polypeptide(L)'
;MSSLLFISAYILNWILSSTLHFIAYYRGTDSESDIIVTSFLKLPKNKKEIIYYLLSPDYYSASSIKNNNLLKTNKHYYGNFIRKSNFYNFIFSGLLFFALFWLPEYFQPVLDFIKFFWGIRVVSRSFEIIIAFVRDVIDDDKKTSDIKSNERIKLAIFSYFEIIIIYAGIYFLLPGCTEFSNLVNIFFYIYKSIGISTLTNVDYSWYSKFKEVFLTDFFKILQLFTSISLLYFALAKYISSKK
;
A
#
# COMPACT_ATOMS: atom_id res chain seq x y z
N MET A 1 11.02 24.54 5.90
CA MET A 1 10.52 23.58 6.92
C MET A 1 9.73 22.44 6.29
N SER A 2 8.80 22.71 5.37
CA SER A 2 8.01 21.68 4.66
C SER A 2 8.83 20.62 3.92
N SER A 3 9.93 21.00 3.26
CA SER A 3 10.81 20.05 2.56
C SER A 3 11.48 19.04 3.51
N LEU A 4 11.95 19.49 4.67
CA LEU A 4 12.55 18.62 5.68
C LEU A 4 11.53 17.63 6.23
N LEU A 5 10.31 18.09 6.52
CA LEU A 5 9.21 17.23 6.97
C LEU A 5 8.87 16.18 5.93
N PHE A 6 8.72 16.56 4.66
CA PHE A 6 8.48 15.62 3.57
C PHE A 6 9.59 14.57 3.45
N ILE A 7 10.87 14.98 3.47
CA ILE A 7 12.02 14.06 3.39
C ILE A 7 12.02 13.11 4.59
N SER A 8 11.79 13.61 5.80
CA SER A 8 11.75 12.77 7.01
C SER A 8 10.58 11.76 6.97
N ALA A 9 9.42 12.18 6.49
CA ALA A 9 8.26 11.31 6.31
C ALA A 9 8.52 10.23 5.26
N TYR A 10 9.19 10.59 4.17
CA TYR A 10 9.62 9.66 3.13
C TYR A 10 10.60 8.60 3.65
N ILE A 11 11.64 9.03 4.38
CA ILE A 11 12.63 8.13 4.99
C ILE A 11 11.94 7.20 5.99
N LEU A 12 11.04 7.72 6.82
CA LEU A 12 10.29 6.91 7.78
C LEU A 12 9.43 5.85 7.06
N ASN A 13 8.72 6.23 6.00
CA ASN A 13 7.95 5.28 5.18
C ASN A 13 8.86 4.18 4.63
N TRP A 14 10.00 4.53 4.06
CA TRP A 14 10.95 3.56 3.53
C TRP A 14 11.46 2.56 4.60
N ILE A 15 11.80 3.06 5.79
CA ILE A 15 12.24 2.21 6.91
C ILE A 15 11.12 1.25 7.32
N LEU A 16 9.89 1.76 7.48
CA LEU A 16 8.75 0.96 7.91
C LEU A 16 8.37 -0.10 6.88
N SER A 17 8.27 0.27 5.60
CA SER A 17 8.00 -0.68 4.51
C SER A 17 9.07 -1.77 4.43
N SER A 18 10.35 -1.40 4.55
CA SER A 18 11.45 -2.37 4.60
C SER A 18 11.36 -3.29 5.80
N THR A 19 11.01 -2.75 6.97
CA THR A 19 10.78 -3.53 8.20
C THR A 19 9.66 -4.55 8.03
N LEU A 20 8.52 -4.14 7.46
CA LEU A 20 7.38 -5.04 7.22
C LEU A 20 7.75 -6.15 6.25
N HIS A 21 8.44 -5.84 5.15
CA HIS A 21 8.88 -6.85 4.19
C HIS A 21 9.94 -7.78 4.76
N PHE A 22 10.85 -7.27 5.60
CA PHE A 22 11.80 -8.10 6.31
C PHE A 22 11.11 -9.10 7.25
N ILE A 23 10.16 -8.62 8.06
CA ILE A 23 9.36 -9.49 8.94
C ILE A 23 8.60 -10.52 8.11
N ALA A 24 8.00 -10.12 6.99
CA ALA A 24 7.31 -11.02 6.06
C ALA A 24 8.23 -12.09 5.49
N TYR A 25 9.46 -11.72 5.12
CA TYR A 25 10.47 -12.63 4.62
C TYR A 25 10.87 -13.63 5.70
N TYR A 26 11.31 -13.12 6.85
CA TYR A 26 11.80 -13.95 7.95
C TYR A 26 10.75 -14.98 8.40
N ARG A 27 9.49 -14.55 8.48
CA ARG A 27 8.33 -15.40 8.81
C ARG A 27 7.83 -16.26 7.65
N GLY A 28 8.23 -15.95 6.42
CA GLY A 28 7.84 -16.70 5.22
C GLY A 28 8.82 -17.79 4.83
N THR A 29 10.08 -17.68 5.30
CA THR A 29 11.16 -18.66 5.10
C THR A 29 11.47 -19.47 6.36
N ASP A 30 10.59 -19.45 7.36
CA ASP A 30 10.75 -20.14 8.64
C ASP A 30 12.12 -19.94 9.31
N SER A 31 12.69 -18.73 9.17
CA SER A 31 14.01 -18.38 9.70
C SER A 31 15.19 -19.20 9.14
N GLU A 32 15.03 -19.96 8.05
CA GLU A 32 16.10 -20.78 7.44
C GLU A 32 17.24 -19.97 6.77
N SER A 33 17.24 -18.64 6.89
CA SER A 33 18.22 -17.80 6.20
C SER A 33 18.95 -16.88 7.16
N ASP A 34 20.18 -17.23 7.48
CA ASP A 34 21.13 -16.43 8.27
C ASP A 34 21.60 -15.13 7.55
N ILE A 35 21.01 -14.74 6.41
CA ILE A 35 21.62 -13.78 5.45
C ILE A 35 20.68 -12.62 5.06
N ILE A 36 20.02 -11.94 6.00
CA ILE A 36 18.94 -10.99 5.62
C ILE A 36 19.23 -9.53 5.95
N VAL A 37 20.23 -9.21 6.78
CA VAL A 37 20.50 -7.79 7.12
C VAL A 37 21.04 -7.01 5.91
N THR A 38 21.80 -7.63 5.01
CA THR A 38 22.44 -6.91 3.88
C THR A 38 21.49 -6.56 2.73
N SER A 39 20.32 -7.20 2.62
CA SER A 39 19.27 -6.81 1.65
C SER A 39 18.36 -5.69 2.14
N PHE A 40 18.32 -5.44 3.45
CA PHE A 40 17.38 -4.55 4.12
C PHE A 40 17.54 -3.08 3.71
N LEU A 41 18.77 -2.65 3.42
CA LEU A 41 19.12 -1.26 3.08
C LEU A 41 19.91 -1.18 1.76
N LYS A 42 19.60 -2.05 0.80
CA LYS A 42 20.20 -1.92 -0.52
C LYS A 42 19.75 -0.60 -1.13
N LEU A 43 20.72 0.26 -1.41
CA LEU A 43 20.49 1.47 -2.19
C LEU A 43 20.33 1.10 -3.67
N PRO A 44 19.51 1.86 -4.42
CA PRO A 44 19.32 1.62 -5.84
C PRO A 44 20.64 1.79 -6.60
N LYS A 45 20.97 0.82 -7.46
CA LYS A 45 22.24 0.80 -8.20
C LYS A 45 22.14 1.36 -9.62
N ASN A 46 20.95 1.32 -10.21
CA ASN A 46 20.71 1.73 -11.60
C ASN A 46 19.53 2.71 -11.69
N LYS A 47 19.42 3.40 -12.84
CA LYS A 47 18.37 4.42 -13.07
C LYS A 47 16.95 3.89 -12.84
N LYS A 48 16.67 2.64 -13.23
CA LYS A 48 15.36 2.01 -13.06
C LYS A 48 15.02 1.79 -11.58
N GLU A 49 15.99 1.32 -10.81
CA GLU A 49 15.88 1.16 -9.36
C GLU A 49 15.71 2.50 -8.65
N ILE A 50 16.40 3.56 -9.09
CA ILE A 50 16.23 4.91 -8.55
C ILE A 50 14.79 5.39 -8.77
N ILE A 51 14.24 5.19 -9.97
CA ILE A 51 12.85 5.56 -10.27
C ILE A 51 11.87 4.80 -9.37
N TYR A 52 12.05 3.49 -9.21
CA TYR A 52 11.21 2.69 -8.32
C TYR A 52 11.34 3.09 -6.86
N TYR A 53 12.56 3.35 -6.41
CA TYR A 53 12.82 3.84 -5.06
C TYR A 53 12.04 5.13 -4.82
N LEU A 54 12.20 6.14 -5.69
CA LEU A 54 11.58 7.45 -5.56
C LEU A 54 10.05 7.43 -5.67
N LEU A 55 9.48 6.59 -6.54
CA LEU A 55 8.04 6.54 -6.78
C LEU A 55 7.30 5.65 -5.77
N SER A 56 7.92 4.55 -5.33
CA SER A 56 7.29 3.58 -4.44
C SER A 56 8.36 2.84 -3.62
N PRO A 57 8.75 3.39 -2.45
CA PRO A 57 9.62 2.72 -1.49
C PRO A 57 9.14 1.30 -1.14
N ASP A 58 7.82 1.10 -1.05
CA ASP A 58 7.19 -0.19 -0.78
C ASP A 58 7.49 -1.20 -1.90
N TYR A 59 7.25 -0.81 -3.15
CA TYR A 59 7.54 -1.65 -4.30
C TYR A 59 9.04 -1.97 -4.41
N TYR A 60 9.90 -0.96 -4.26
CA TYR A 60 11.34 -1.14 -4.30
C TYR A 60 11.80 -2.14 -3.23
N SER A 61 11.32 -1.97 -2.00
CA SER A 61 11.62 -2.83 -0.87
C SER A 61 11.14 -4.28 -1.09
N ALA A 62 9.90 -4.47 -1.53
CA ALA A 62 9.38 -5.80 -1.86
C ALA A 62 10.18 -6.45 -2.99
N SER A 63 10.55 -5.67 -4.03
CA SER A 63 11.31 -6.17 -5.17
C SER A 63 12.76 -6.52 -4.82
N SER A 64 13.42 -5.77 -3.92
CA SER A 64 14.80 -6.05 -3.51
C SER A 64 14.90 -7.36 -2.74
N ILE A 65 13.91 -7.65 -1.90
CA ILE A 65 13.79 -8.91 -1.15
C ILE A 65 13.42 -10.07 -2.08
N LYS A 66 12.44 -9.90 -2.98
CA LYS A 66 12.07 -10.91 -4.00
C LYS A 66 13.24 -11.30 -4.91
N ASN A 67 14.24 -10.42 -5.04
CA ASN A 67 15.44 -10.69 -5.81
C ASN A 67 16.46 -11.63 -5.13
N ASN A 68 16.23 -12.02 -3.88
CA ASN A 68 17.05 -12.97 -3.14
C ASN A 68 17.02 -14.36 -3.81
N ASN A 69 18.19 -15.02 -3.90
CA ASN A 69 18.34 -16.33 -4.54
C ASN A 69 17.42 -17.39 -3.91
N LEU A 70 17.27 -17.39 -2.58
CA LEU A 70 16.42 -18.36 -1.88
C LEU A 70 14.95 -18.29 -2.34
N LEU A 71 14.40 -17.08 -2.48
CA LEU A 71 13.04 -16.91 -2.97
C LEU A 71 12.91 -17.20 -4.47
N LYS A 72 13.94 -16.91 -5.27
CA LYS A 72 13.93 -17.22 -6.70
C LYS A 72 13.92 -18.71 -6.97
N THR A 73 14.63 -19.50 -6.17
CA THR A 73 14.73 -20.95 -6.35
C THR A 73 13.59 -21.70 -5.67
N ASN A 74 13.08 -21.19 -4.54
CA ASN A 74 12.01 -21.84 -3.78
C ASN A 74 10.66 -21.12 -3.92
N LYS A 75 9.80 -21.67 -4.80
CA LYS A 75 8.45 -21.15 -5.06
C LYS A 75 7.54 -21.13 -3.82
N HIS A 76 7.77 -22.03 -2.87
CA HIS A 76 6.99 -22.10 -1.63
C HIS A 76 7.31 -20.89 -0.74
N TYR A 77 8.59 -20.62 -0.53
CA TYR A 77 9.03 -19.43 0.23
C TYR A 77 8.64 -18.13 -0.46
N TYR A 78 8.71 -18.07 -1.78
CA TYR A 78 8.22 -16.91 -2.54
C TYR A 78 6.71 -16.68 -2.32
N GLY A 79 5.91 -17.76 -2.37
CA GLY A 79 4.48 -17.72 -2.09
C GLY A 79 4.17 -17.26 -0.67
N ASN A 80 4.84 -17.84 0.33
CA ASN A 80 4.68 -17.48 1.74
C ASN A 80 5.08 -16.03 2.02
N PHE A 81 6.18 -15.56 1.43
CA PHE A 81 6.59 -14.16 1.52
C PHE A 81 5.48 -13.22 1.03
N ILE A 82 4.89 -13.49 -0.14
CA ILE A 82 3.79 -12.66 -0.67
C ILE A 82 2.59 -12.67 0.29
N ARG A 83 2.18 -13.86 0.78
CA ARG A 83 1.05 -13.99 1.72
C ARG A 83 1.30 -13.18 3.00
N LYS A 84 2.49 -13.32 3.59
CA LYS A 84 2.88 -12.63 4.82
C LYS A 84 3.04 -11.12 4.61
N SER A 85 3.66 -10.70 3.51
CA SER A 85 3.85 -9.29 3.18
C SER A 85 2.49 -8.59 3.05
N ASN A 86 1.56 -9.20 2.32
CA ASN A 86 0.23 -8.67 2.16
C ASN A 86 -0.51 -8.55 3.50
N PHE A 87 -0.45 -9.61 4.32
CA PHE A 87 -1.08 -9.63 5.63
C PHE A 87 -0.50 -8.58 6.59
N TYR A 88 0.83 -8.47 6.69
CA TYR A 88 1.45 -7.48 7.58
C TYR A 88 1.19 -6.04 7.13
N ASN A 89 1.17 -5.79 5.82
CA ASN A 89 0.76 -4.49 5.30
C ASN A 89 -0.70 -4.17 5.64
N PHE A 90 -1.62 -5.12 5.49
CA PHE A 90 -3.02 -4.95 5.90
C PHE A 90 -3.16 -4.61 7.39
N ILE A 91 -2.52 -5.39 8.27
CA ILE A 91 -2.54 -5.14 9.72
C ILE A 91 -1.93 -3.77 10.04
N PHE A 92 -0.78 -3.45 9.43
CA PHE A 92 -0.09 -2.18 9.64
C PHE A 92 -0.92 -0.98 9.20
N SER A 93 -1.55 -1.05 8.02
CA SER A 93 -2.44 0.00 7.51
C SER A 93 -3.65 0.19 8.43
N GLY A 94 -4.21 -0.90 8.98
CA GLY A 94 -5.22 -0.85 10.04
C GLY A 94 -4.75 -0.13 11.29
N LEU A 95 -3.62 -0.56 11.88
CA LEU A 95 -3.05 0.03 13.09
C LEU A 95 -2.72 1.51 12.91
N LEU A 96 -2.12 1.88 11.78
CA LEU A 96 -1.86 3.27 11.44
C LEU A 96 -3.16 4.07 11.41
N PHE A 97 -4.22 3.54 10.80
CA PHE A 97 -5.48 4.26 10.67
C PHE A 97 -6.12 4.48 12.04
N PHE A 98 -6.08 3.47 12.91
CA PHE A 98 -6.51 3.61 14.30
C PHE A 98 -5.65 4.61 15.09
N ALA A 99 -4.35 4.70 14.82
CA ALA A 99 -3.46 5.65 15.47
C ALA A 99 -3.81 7.11 15.15
N LEU A 100 -4.42 7.39 13.99
CA LEU A 100 -4.85 8.75 13.62
C LEU A 100 -5.87 9.35 14.59
N PHE A 101 -6.62 8.53 15.34
CA PHE A 101 -7.63 9.00 16.30
C PHE A 101 -7.04 9.60 17.57
N TRP A 102 -5.81 9.22 17.89
CA TRP A 102 -5.14 9.66 19.10
C TRP A 102 -4.25 10.88 18.85
N LEU A 103 -4.32 11.46 17.65
CA LEU A 103 -3.49 12.59 17.28
C LEU A 103 -4.00 13.88 17.91
N PRO A 104 -3.16 14.61 18.65
CA PRO A 104 -3.54 15.89 19.21
C PRO A 104 -3.68 16.93 18.08
N GLU A 105 -4.81 17.62 18.06
CA GLU A 105 -5.15 18.63 17.04
C GLU A 105 -4.26 19.89 17.08
N TYR A 106 -3.51 20.08 18.17
CA TYR A 106 -2.92 21.38 18.51
C TYR A 106 -1.51 21.63 17.95
N PHE A 107 -0.86 20.65 17.29
CA PHE A 107 0.52 20.81 16.81
C PHE A 107 0.66 20.64 15.29
N GLN A 108 0.54 21.77 14.57
CA GLN A 108 0.55 21.84 13.11
C GLN A 108 1.74 21.14 12.43
N PRO A 109 3.01 21.24 12.91
CA PRO A 109 4.12 20.54 12.26
C PRO A 109 4.00 19.02 12.30
N VAL A 110 3.41 18.45 13.36
CA VAL A 110 3.15 17.00 13.44
C VAL A 110 2.04 16.62 12.48
N LEU A 111 0.97 17.42 12.39
CA LEU A 111 -0.10 17.16 11.43
C LEU A 111 0.41 17.20 9.98
N ASP A 112 1.26 18.15 9.63
CA ASP A 112 1.86 18.26 8.29
C ASP A 112 2.79 17.08 8.01
N PHE A 113 3.61 16.66 8.99
CA PHE A 113 4.42 15.44 8.88
C PHE A 113 3.56 14.21 8.61
N ILE A 114 2.46 14.06 9.35
CA ILE A 114 1.54 12.92 9.22
C ILE A 114 0.86 12.93 7.85
N LYS A 115 0.41 14.09 7.36
CA LYS A 115 -0.13 14.24 6.01
C LYS A 115 0.87 13.79 4.94
N PHE A 116 2.12 14.24 5.03
CA PHE A 116 3.16 13.81 4.08
C PHE A 116 3.43 12.31 4.18
N PHE A 117 3.59 11.79 5.40
CA PHE A 117 3.82 10.37 5.63
C PHE A 117 2.68 9.53 5.03
N TRP A 118 1.44 9.91 5.30
CA TRP A 118 0.26 9.22 4.81
C TRP A 118 0.15 9.27 3.29
N GLY A 119 0.36 10.45 2.70
CA GLY A 119 0.32 10.63 1.25
C GLY A 119 1.37 9.77 0.54
N ILE A 120 2.61 9.76 1.03
CA ILE A 120 3.69 8.92 0.48
C ILE A 120 3.33 7.44 0.61
N ARG A 121 2.86 7.02 1.79
CA ARG A 121 2.48 5.64 2.07
C ARG A 121 1.36 5.16 1.13
N VAL A 122 0.31 5.96 0.95
CA VAL A 122 -0.82 5.66 0.05
C VAL A 122 -0.34 5.48 -1.39
N VAL A 123 0.43 6.45 -1.92
CA VAL A 123 0.93 6.40 -3.30
C VAL A 123 1.84 5.19 -3.49
N SER A 124 2.78 5.00 -2.59
CA SER A 124 3.76 3.92 -2.64
C SER A 124 3.07 2.54 -2.59
N ARG A 125 2.10 2.35 -1.70
CA ARG A 125 1.35 1.09 -1.58
C ARG A 125 0.46 0.82 -2.79
N SER A 126 -0.21 1.84 -3.32
CA SER A 126 -0.98 1.75 -4.56
C SER A 126 -0.13 1.24 -5.73
N PHE A 127 1.05 1.83 -5.94
CA PHE A 127 1.97 1.39 -6.99
C PHE A 127 2.49 -0.04 -6.78
N GLU A 128 2.82 -0.42 -5.55
CA GLU A 128 3.23 -1.80 -5.26
C GLU A 128 2.15 -2.80 -5.64
N ILE A 129 0.90 -2.55 -5.22
CA ILE A 129 -0.24 -3.42 -5.51
C ILE A 129 -0.47 -3.51 -7.02
N ILE A 130 -0.56 -2.37 -7.71
CA ILE A 130 -0.78 -2.34 -9.16
C ILE A 130 0.30 -3.14 -9.89
N ILE A 131 1.58 -2.86 -9.61
CA ILE A 131 2.68 -3.53 -10.29
C ILE A 131 2.70 -5.03 -9.96
N ALA A 132 2.41 -5.41 -8.71
CA ALA A 132 2.36 -6.80 -8.31
C ALA A 132 1.29 -7.58 -9.07
N PHE A 133 0.07 -7.05 -9.17
CA PHE A 133 -1.04 -7.70 -9.87
C PHE A 133 -0.87 -7.68 -11.40
N VAL A 134 -0.36 -6.59 -11.98
CA VAL A 134 -0.04 -6.51 -13.41
C VAL A 134 0.98 -7.58 -13.80
N ARG A 135 2.09 -7.69 -13.05
CA ARG A 135 3.11 -8.71 -13.31
C ARG A 135 2.58 -10.12 -13.15
N ASP A 136 1.69 -10.33 -12.20
CA ASP A 136 1.08 -11.63 -11.98
C ASP A 136 0.26 -12.14 -13.17
N VAL A 137 -0.33 -11.22 -13.93
CA VAL A 137 -1.07 -11.52 -15.16
C VAL A 137 -0.15 -11.62 -16.36
N ILE A 138 0.80 -10.70 -16.53
CA ILE A 138 1.68 -10.65 -17.71
C ILE A 138 2.73 -11.77 -17.70
N ASP A 139 3.32 -12.09 -16.55
CA ASP A 139 4.44 -13.03 -16.44
C ASP A 139 3.98 -14.50 -16.30
N ASP A 140 2.82 -14.89 -16.87
CA ASP A 140 2.15 -16.19 -16.64
C ASP A 140 3.04 -17.42 -16.90
N ASP A 141 3.96 -17.32 -17.87
CA ASP A 141 4.89 -18.40 -18.24
C ASP A 141 5.99 -18.65 -17.18
N LYS A 142 6.22 -17.70 -16.27
CA LYS A 142 7.15 -17.83 -15.15
C LYS A 142 6.31 -17.99 -13.89
N LYS A 143 5.86 -19.22 -13.60
CA LYS A 143 5.26 -19.55 -12.29
C LYS A 143 6.29 -19.32 -11.17
N THR A 144 6.45 -18.08 -10.71
CA THR A 144 7.42 -17.67 -9.68
C THR A 144 6.96 -18.04 -8.27
N SER A 145 5.68 -18.36 -8.08
CA SER A 145 5.08 -18.70 -6.78
C SER A 145 4.17 -19.93 -6.87
N ASP A 146 3.99 -20.65 -5.77
CA ASP A 146 3.05 -21.79 -5.63
C ASP A 146 1.58 -21.39 -5.35
N ILE A 147 1.28 -20.09 -5.32
CA ILE A 147 -0.03 -19.55 -4.94
C ILE A 147 -1.10 -19.96 -5.96
N LYS A 148 -2.13 -20.65 -5.45
CA LYS A 148 -3.29 -21.11 -6.24
C LYS A 148 -4.21 -19.93 -6.60
N SER A 149 -4.97 -20.04 -7.69
CA SER A 149 -5.88 -18.98 -8.15
C SER A 149 -6.89 -18.52 -7.09
N ASN A 150 -7.44 -19.45 -6.30
CA ASN A 150 -8.35 -19.12 -5.20
C ASN A 150 -7.66 -18.29 -4.10
N GLU A 151 -6.39 -18.60 -3.81
CA GLU A 151 -5.60 -17.84 -2.83
C GLU A 151 -5.25 -16.45 -3.36
N ARG A 152 -5.04 -16.30 -4.68
CA ARG A 152 -4.83 -14.99 -5.32
C ARG A 152 -6.04 -14.08 -5.17
N ILE A 153 -7.25 -14.62 -5.32
CA ILE A 153 -8.49 -13.87 -5.04
C ILE A 153 -8.52 -13.43 -3.57
N LYS A 154 -8.18 -14.32 -2.64
CA LYS A 154 -8.13 -13.96 -1.22
C LYS A 154 -7.15 -12.82 -0.94
N LEU A 155 -5.95 -12.86 -1.55
CA LEU A 155 -4.95 -11.79 -1.45
C LEU A 155 -5.44 -10.47 -2.06
N ALA A 156 -6.15 -10.54 -3.19
CA ALA A 156 -6.78 -9.37 -3.80
C ALA A 156 -7.81 -8.76 -2.85
N ILE A 157 -8.70 -9.55 -2.26
CA ILE A 157 -9.72 -9.06 -1.33
C ILE A 157 -9.07 -8.38 -0.10
N PHE A 158 -8.03 -8.96 0.49
CA PHE A 158 -7.32 -8.32 1.60
C PHE A 158 -6.67 -6.99 1.18
N SER A 159 -6.04 -6.97 0.01
CA SER A 159 -5.45 -5.74 -0.55
C SER A 159 -6.51 -4.68 -0.85
N TYR A 160 -7.71 -5.09 -1.25
CA TYR A 160 -8.84 -4.18 -1.50
C TYR A 160 -9.32 -3.52 -0.20
N PHE A 161 -9.48 -4.30 0.87
CA PHE A 161 -9.81 -3.75 2.20
C PHE A 161 -8.68 -2.88 2.75
N GLU A 162 -7.41 -3.25 2.52
CA GLU A 162 -6.27 -2.40 2.86
C GLU A 162 -6.36 -1.03 2.17
N ILE A 163 -6.66 -1.01 0.87
CA ILE A 163 -6.83 0.23 0.09
C ILE A 163 -7.98 1.07 0.68
N ILE A 164 -9.11 0.46 1.03
CA ILE A 164 -10.20 1.19 1.68
C ILE A 164 -9.73 1.88 2.96
N ILE A 165 -9.02 1.15 3.84
CA ILE A 165 -8.55 1.66 5.12
C ILE A 165 -7.53 2.79 4.94
N ILE A 166 -6.54 2.59 4.07
CA ILE A 166 -5.45 3.57 3.90
C ILE A 166 -5.95 4.86 3.25
N TYR A 167 -6.91 4.77 2.31
CA TYR A 167 -7.53 5.96 1.73
C TYR A 167 -8.56 6.61 2.66
N ALA A 168 -9.21 5.87 3.55
CA ALA A 168 -10.02 6.49 4.61
C ALA A 168 -9.15 7.44 5.47
N GLY A 169 -7.91 7.05 5.77
CA GLY A 169 -6.95 7.91 6.48
C GLY A 169 -6.55 9.16 5.71
N ILE A 170 -6.35 9.10 4.39
CA ILE A 170 -6.03 10.32 3.63
C ILE A 170 -7.23 11.27 3.57
N TYR A 171 -8.45 10.74 3.45
CA TYR A 171 -9.66 11.55 3.46
C TYR A 171 -9.98 12.16 4.82
N PHE A 172 -9.58 11.49 5.91
CA PHE A 172 -9.62 12.06 7.25
C PHE A 172 -8.66 13.24 7.37
N LEU A 173 -7.44 13.12 6.83
CA LEU A 173 -6.37 14.13 6.98
C LEU A 173 -6.50 15.34 6.04
N LEU A 174 -7.25 15.24 4.94
CA LEU A 174 -7.40 16.35 3.98
C LEU A 174 -8.22 17.51 4.56
N PRO A 175 -7.85 18.78 4.27
CA PRO A 175 -8.51 19.95 4.81
C PRO A 175 -9.99 19.98 4.42
N GLY A 176 -10.86 20.27 5.40
CA GLY A 176 -12.31 20.32 5.20
C GLY A 176 -13.14 19.21 5.82
N CYS A 177 -12.45 18.25 6.41
CA CYS A 177 -13.01 17.05 7.01
C CYS A 177 -12.95 17.12 8.56
N THR A 178 -12.83 18.34 9.10
CA THR A 178 -12.15 18.61 10.37
C THR A 178 -13.05 18.77 11.60
N GLU A 179 -14.04 17.90 11.78
CA GLU A 179 -14.51 17.62 13.14
C GLU A 179 -13.85 16.31 13.57
N PHE A 180 -12.65 16.38 14.13
CA PHE A 180 -11.75 15.22 14.31
C PHE A 180 -12.14 14.29 15.48
N SER A 181 -13.24 14.55 16.19
CA SER A 181 -13.43 14.00 17.55
C SER A 181 -14.48 12.91 17.75
N ASN A 182 -15.19 12.42 16.71
CA ASN A 182 -16.27 11.44 16.88
C ASN A 182 -16.03 10.11 16.16
N LEU A 183 -16.32 8.98 16.82
CA LEU A 183 -16.35 7.63 16.21
C LEU A 183 -17.22 7.57 14.93
N VAL A 184 -18.25 8.40 14.86
CA VAL A 184 -19.12 8.57 13.68
C VAL A 184 -18.31 8.97 12.44
N ASN A 185 -17.26 9.77 12.61
CA ASN A 185 -16.42 10.26 11.52
C ASN A 185 -15.54 9.14 10.94
N ILE A 186 -15.21 8.12 11.74
CA ILE A 186 -14.46 6.94 11.28
C ILE A 186 -15.24 6.18 10.21
N PHE A 187 -16.46 5.80 10.56
CA PHE A 187 -17.34 5.08 9.65
C PHE A 187 -17.65 5.92 8.41
N PHE A 188 -17.75 7.24 8.57
CA PHE A 188 -17.92 8.16 7.46
C PHE A 188 -16.74 8.11 6.46
N TYR A 189 -15.48 8.16 6.91
CA TYR A 189 -14.33 8.12 5.99
C TYR A 189 -14.10 6.73 5.38
N ILE A 190 -14.37 5.67 6.12
CA ILE A 190 -14.39 4.30 5.56
C ILE A 190 -15.48 4.21 4.48
N TYR A 191 -16.71 4.66 4.78
CA TYR A 191 -17.82 4.66 3.83
C TYR A 191 -17.50 5.47 2.58
N LYS A 192 -16.93 6.67 2.74
CA LYS A 192 -16.46 7.51 1.63
C LYS A 192 -15.42 6.79 0.77
N SER A 193 -14.45 6.13 1.40
CA SER A 193 -13.42 5.34 0.73
C SER A 193 -14.00 4.14 -0.03
N ILE A 194 -15.00 3.45 0.54
CA ILE A 194 -15.74 2.39 -0.14
C ILE A 194 -16.43 2.94 -1.38
N GLY A 195 -17.19 4.04 -1.26
CA GLY A 195 -17.94 4.64 -2.37
C GLY A 195 -17.05 5.05 -3.54
N ILE A 196 -15.85 5.59 -3.26
CA ILE A 196 -14.86 5.92 -4.30
C ILE A 196 -14.28 4.65 -4.95
N SER A 197 -14.03 3.60 -4.17
CA SER A 197 -13.48 2.33 -4.68
C SER A 197 -14.44 1.57 -5.61
N THR A 198 -15.75 1.77 -5.46
CA THR A 198 -16.79 1.00 -6.17
C THR A 198 -17.32 1.64 -7.44
N LEU A 199 -16.66 2.68 -8.00
CA LEU A 199 -17.14 3.48 -9.15
C LEU A 199 -18.49 4.19 -8.96
N THR A 200 -19.15 4.00 -7.81
CA THR A 200 -20.48 4.56 -7.57
C THR A 200 -20.43 6.06 -7.29
N ASN A 201 -19.23 6.62 -7.08
CA ASN A 201 -18.91 8.04 -6.86
C ASN A 201 -20.14 8.80 -6.35
N VAL A 202 -20.70 8.30 -5.24
CA VAL A 202 -21.98 8.79 -4.72
C VAL A 202 -21.69 10.24 -4.37
N ASP A 203 -22.20 11.13 -5.23
CA ASP A 203 -21.63 12.45 -5.40
C ASP A 203 -21.95 13.24 -4.13
N TYR A 204 -21.01 13.27 -3.19
CA TYR A 204 -21.09 14.08 -1.99
C TYR A 204 -20.80 15.54 -2.37
N SER A 205 -21.73 16.11 -3.12
CA SER A 205 -21.83 17.51 -3.53
C SER A 205 -21.90 18.51 -2.35
N TRP A 206 -21.86 18.02 -1.11
CA TRP A 206 -22.01 18.79 0.12
C TRP A 206 -20.76 19.56 0.59
N TYR A 207 -19.64 19.49 -0.13
CA TYR A 207 -18.40 20.19 0.27
C TYR A 207 -17.73 20.95 -0.89
N SER A 208 -18.53 21.71 -1.64
CA SER A 208 -18.13 22.59 -2.76
C SER A 208 -17.31 23.84 -2.36
N LYS A 209 -16.57 23.81 -1.24
CA LYS A 209 -15.82 24.98 -0.72
C LYS A 209 -14.32 24.76 -0.50
N PHE A 210 -13.68 23.81 -1.18
CA PHE A 210 -12.24 23.55 -0.99
C PHE A 210 -11.34 24.06 -2.11
N LYS A 211 -10.26 24.76 -1.70
CA LYS A 211 -9.20 25.29 -2.55
C LYS A 211 -8.15 24.24 -2.98
N GLU A 212 -8.16 23.04 -2.41
CA GLU A 212 -7.21 21.95 -2.75
C GLU A 212 -7.86 20.82 -3.59
N VAL A 213 -8.60 21.22 -4.62
CA VAL A 213 -9.32 20.32 -5.53
C VAL A 213 -8.38 19.28 -6.15
N PHE A 214 -7.20 19.71 -6.60
CA PHE A 214 -6.27 18.86 -7.34
C PHE A 214 -5.75 17.66 -6.53
N LEU A 215 -5.30 17.88 -5.29
CA LEU A 215 -4.71 16.81 -4.48
C LEU A 215 -5.77 15.78 -4.06
N THR A 216 -6.97 16.26 -3.71
CA THR A 216 -8.11 15.40 -3.36
C THR A 216 -8.51 14.54 -4.56
N ASP A 217 -8.62 15.13 -5.75
CA ASP A 217 -9.02 14.41 -6.96
C ASP A 217 -7.93 13.43 -7.43
N PHE A 218 -6.65 13.78 -7.27
CA PHE A 218 -5.55 12.86 -7.50
C PHE A 218 -5.70 11.58 -6.67
N PHE A 219 -5.97 11.68 -5.35
CA PHE A 219 -6.15 10.52 -4.50
C PHE A 219 -7.41 9.72 -4.85
N LYS A 220 -8.53 10.37 -5.19
CA LYS A 220 -9.74 9.67 -5.67
C LYS A 220 -9.44 8.83 -6.91
N ILE A 221 -8.79 9.43 -7.91
CA ILE A 221 -8.44 8.76 -9.17
C ILE A 221 -7.47 7.61 -8.91
N LEU A 222 -6.43 7.83 -8.09
CA LEU A 222 -5.46 6.80 -7.77
C LEU A 222 -6.09 5.63 -7.01
N GLN A 223 -6.99 5.91 -6.05
CA GLN A 223 -7.75 4.88 -5.35
C GLN A 223 -8.56 4.05 -6.33
N LEU A 224 -9.35 4.73 -7.16
CA LEU A 224 -10.21 4.09 -8.14
C LEU A 224 -9.41 3.20 -9.09
N PHE A 225 -8.33 3.73 -9.63
CA PHE A 225 -7.44 3.00 -10.53
C PHE A 225 -6.80 1.79 -9.86
N THR A 226 -6.37 1.93 -8.60
CA THR A 226 -5.79 0.82 -7.82
C THR A 226 -6.83 -0.28 -7.58
N SER A 227 -8.04 0.09 -7.15
CA SER A 227 -9.14 -0.84 -6.86
C SER A 227 -9.59 -1.61 -8.10
N ILE A 228 -9.76 -0.92 -9.24
CA ILE A 228 -10.12 -1.56 -10.51
C ILE A 228 -9.00 -2.50 -10.98
N SER A 229 -7.74 -2.05 -10.95
CA SER A 229 -6.60 -2.88 -11.38
C SER A 229 -6.56 -4.19 -10.61
N LEU A 230 -6.70 -4.12 -9.29
CA LEU A 230 -6.71 -5.28 -8.41
C LEU A 230 -7.83 -6.26 -8.75
N LEU A 231 -9.07 -5.78 -8.86
CA LEU A 231 -10.23 -6.64 -9.14
C LEU A 231 -10.13 -7.26 -10.54
N TYR A 232 -9.79 -6.45 -11.54
CA TYR A 232 -9.70 -6.88 -12.93
C TYR A 232 -8.60 -7.93 -13.12
N PHE A 233 -7.38 -7.68 -12.62
CA PHE A 233 -6.27 -8.62 -12.78
C PHE A 233 -6.48 -9.91 -11.97
N ALA A 234 -7.06 -9.82 -10.76
CA ALA A 234 -7.39 -11.01 -9.99
C ALA A 234 -8.44 -11.90 -10.69
N LEU A 235 -9.48 -11.28 -11.27
CA LEU A 235 -10.51 -11.99 -12.04
C LEU A 235 -9.95 -12.57 -13.35
N ALA A 236 -9.17 -11.79 -14.10
CA ALA A 236 -8.53 -12.25 -15.33
C ALA A 236 -7.68 -13.50 -15.08
N LYS A 237 -6.90 -13.50 -13.99
CA LYS A 237 -6.08 -14.66 -13.60
C LYS A 237 -6.92 -15.86 -13.22
N TYR A 238 -7.99 -15.66 -12.47
CA TYR A 238 -8.91 -16.72 -12.09
C TYR A 238 -9.56 -17.39 -13.30
N ILE A 239 -10.06 -16.59 -14.25
CA ILE A 239 -10.67 -17.08 -15.50
C ILE A 239 -9.63 -17.82 -16.34
N SER A 240 -8.42 -17.28 -16.49
CA SER A 240 -7.32 -17.93 -17.23
C SER A 240 -7.02 -19.32 -16.66
N SER A 241 -7.01 -19.47 -15.34
CA SER A 241 -6.69 -20.75 -14.69
C SER A 241 -7.77 -21.84 -14.78
N LYS A 242 -8.98 -21.48 -15.24
CA LYS A 242 -10.09 -22.42 -15.43
C LYS A 242 -10.24 -22.90 -16.88
N LYS A 243 -9.53 -22.27 -17.81
CA LYS A 243 -9.44 -22.72 -19.20
C LYS A 243 -8.34 -23.77 -19.33
#